data_AF-A0ABD0PY29-F1
#
_entry.id   AF-A0ABD0PY29-F1
#
_cell.length_a   1.000
_cell.length_b   1.000
_cell.length_c   1.000
_cell.angle_alpha   90.00
_cell.angle_beta   90.00
_cell.angle_gamma   90.00
#
_symmetry.space_group_name_H-M   'P 1'
#
loop_
_entity.id
_entity.type
_entity.pdbx_description
1 polymer ?
#
loop_
_entity_poly.entity_id
_entity_poly.type
_entity_poly.pdbx_seq_one_letter_code
_entity_poly.pdbx_strand_id
1 'polypeptide(L)'
;STNNQHSSQIMCDTWVSWNGWYRLFIQGQSVQMADTCVDEYSCGTHAPLWLNGGHPTVEDGVVTRDVCGHWSNNCCYFQSNPIKVKACPGDYYVY
;
A
#
# COMPACT_ATOMS: atom_id res chain seq x y z
N SER A 1 -9.43 -11.13 -8.56
CA SER A 1 -10.22 -10.69 -7.39
C SER A 1 -9.43 -11.05 -6.15
N THR A 2 -8.72 -10.11 -5.53
CA THR A 2 -8.02 -10.31 -4.26
C THR A 2 -9.05 -10.17 -3.15
N ASN A 3 -9.88 -11.21 -2.99
CA ASN A 3 -10.87 -11.28 -1.94
C ASN A 3 -10.12 -11.49 -0.61
N ASN A 4 -9.90 -10.40 0.12
CA ASN A 4 -9.29 -10.42 1.46
C ASN A 4 -10.33 -10.88 2.49
N GLN A 5 -10.90 -12.07 2.26
CA GLN A 5 -11.64 -12.77 3.31
C GLN A 5 -10.63 -13.14 4.39
N HIS A 6 -10.98 -12.84 5.64
CA HIS A 6 -10.16 -13.09 6.82
C HIS A 6 -9.82 -14.59 6.92
N SER A 7 -8.72 -14.99 6.27
CA SER A 7 -8.21 -16.36 6.26
C SER A 7 -7.12 -16.44 7.33
N SER A 8 -7.09 -17.53 8.10
CA SER A 8 -5.99 -17.82 9.03
C SER A 8 -4.67 -18.16 8.31
N GLN A 9 -4.64 -18.11 6.98
CA GLN A 9 -3.46 -18.36 6.17
C GLN A 9 -2.73 -17.05 5.86
N ILE A 10 -1.43 -17.05 6.15
CA ILE A 10 -0.52 -15.99 5.71
C ILE A 10 -0.43 -16.07 4.18
N MET A 11 -0.94 -15.06 3.50
CA MET A 11 -0.85 -14.94 2.05
C MET A 11 0.47 -14.26 1.69
N CYS A 12 1.25 -14.89 0.81
CA CYS A 12 2.51 -14.34 0.32
C CYS A 12 2.47 -14.29 -1.21
N ASP A 13 2.67 -13.11 -1.76
CA ASP A 13 2.60 -12.81 -3.19
C ASP A 13 3.97 -12.88 -3.89
N THR A 14 5.02 -13.35 -3.20
CA THR A 14 6.41 -13.45 -3.73
C THR A 14 6.50 -14.18 -5.07
N TRP A 15 5.57 -15.11 -5.36
CA TRP A 15 5.55 -15.90 -6.59
C TRP A 15 4.46 -15.47 -7.57
N VAL A 16 3.80 -14.34 -7.32
CA VAL A 16 2.73 -13.82 -8.17
C VAL A 16 3.35 -12.90 -9.23
N SER A 17 3.42 -13.37 -10.47
CA SER A 17 3.70 -12.51 -11.63
C SER A 17 2.41 -11.83 -12.06
N TRP A 18 2.32 -10.52 -11.85
CA TRP A 18 1.12 -9.75 -12.18
C TRP A 18 1.46 -8.41 -12.81
N ASN A 19 0.62 -7.99 -13.76
CA ASN A 19 0.70 -6.69 -14.43
C ASN A 19 -0.67 -6.01 -14.37
N GLY A 20 -0.74 -4.86 -13.70
CA GLY A 20 -1.96 -4.10 -13.57
C GLY A 20 -1.84 -3.01 -12.50
N TRP A 21 -3.00 -2.50 -12.07
CA TRP A 21 -3.14 -1.52 -10.98
C TRP A 21 -4.06 -2.04 -9.89
N TYR A 22 -3.68 -1.86 -8.64
CA TYR A 22 -4.47 -2.19 -7.47
C TYR A 22 -5.30 -0.98 -7.03
N ARG A 23 -6.56 -1.23 -6.66
CA ARG A 23 -7.38 -0.30 -5.90
C ARG A 23 -7.78 -0.98 -4.61
N LEU A 24 -7.54 -0.28 -3.50
CA LEU A 24 -7.76 -0.83 -2.18
C LEU A 24 -9.19 -0.52 -1.70
N PHE A 25 -9.81 -1.51 -1.07
CA PHE A 25 -11.15 -1.38 -0.51
C PHE A 25 -11.23 -2.01 0.87
N ILE A 26 -11.95 -1.35 1.79
CA ILE A 26 -12.40 -1.93 3.06
C ILE A 26 -13.92 -1.82 3.08
N GLN A 27 -14.62 -2.95 3.25
CA GLN A 27 -16.08 -3.01 3.27
C GLN A 27 -16.75 -2.31 2.06
N GLY A 28 -16.13 -2.41 0.89
CA GLY A 28 -16.61 -1.78 -0.35
C GLY A 28 -16.32 -0.27 -0.47
N GLN A 29 -15.77 0.37 0.56
CA GLN A 29 -15.35 1.76 0.51
C GLN A 29 -13.91 1.85 0.00
N SER A 30 -13.62 2.89 -0.78
CA SER A 30 -12.25 3.14 -1.26
C SER A 30 -11.38 3.53 -0.08
N VAL A 31 -10.18 2.96 -0.02
CA VAL A 31 -9.16 3.33 0.97
C VAL A 31 -7.83 3.54 0.26
N GLN A 32 -6.88 4.09 0.99
CA GLN A 32 -5.54 4.38 0.51
C GLN A 32 -4.49 3.77 1.44
N MET A 33 -3.31 3.50 0.91
CA MET A 33 -2.14 3.19 1.76
C MET A 33 -1.90 4.36 2.71
N ALA A 34 -1.40 4.10 3.92
CA ALA A 34 -0.95 5.17 4.79
C ALA A 34 0.22 5.93 4.13
N ASP A 35 0.25 7.25 4.27
CA ASP A 35 1.33 8.14 3.84
C ASP A 35 2.25 8.57 4.99
N THR A 36 1.98 8.02 6.17
CA THR A 36 2.71 8.26 7.40
C THR A 36 3.09 6.93 8.03
N CYS A 37 4.13 6.95 8.86
CA CYS A 37 4.59 5.78 9.58
C CYS A 37 3.46 5.19 10.44
N VAL A 38 3.19 3.90 10.24
CA VAL A 38 2.16 3.14 10.96
C VAL A 38 2.82 2.32 12.07
N ASP A 39 2.23 2.29 13.26
CA ASP A 39 2.74 1.51 14.39
C ASP A 39 2.90 0.01 14.08
N GLU A 40 3.96 -0.60 14.60
CA GLU A 40 4.21 -2.05 14.48
C GLU A 40 2.98 -2.88 14.89
N TYR A 41 2.81 -4.07 14.28
CA TYR A 41 1.67 -4.97 14.53
C TYR A 41 0.28 -4.42 14.13
N SER A 42 0.22 -3.38 13.30
CA SER A 42 -1.02 -2.80 12.80
C SER A 42 -1.39 -3.31 11.39
N CYS A 43 -2.61 -2.98 10.93
CA CYS A 43 -3.08 -3.28 9.57
C CYS A 43 -3.01 -4.77 9.14
N GLY A 44 -2.96 -5.69 10.11
CA GLY A 44 -2.91 -7.13 9.85
C GLY A 44 -1.53 -7.69 9.49
N THR A 45 -0.45 -6.96 9.78
CA THR A 45 0.94 -7.40 9.56
C THR A 45 1.83 -7.00 10.74
N HIS A 46 2.97 -7.68 10.89
CA HIS A 46 3.97 -7.34 11.90
C HIS A 46 4.71 -6.04 11.54
N ALA A 47 5.12 -5.91 10.28
CA ALA A 47 5.81 -4.73 9.75
C ALA A 47 4.93 -4.03 8.72
N PRO A 48 4.14 -3.02 9.12
CA PRO A 48 3.24 -2.31 8.20
C PRO A 48 4.01 -1.50 7.17
N LEU A 49 3.52 -1.52 5.94
CA LEU A 49 4.05 -0.73 4.83
C LEU A 49 3.29 0.59 4.69
N TRP A 50 4.02 1.66 4.42
CA TRP A 50 3.47 2.99 4.17
C TRP A 50 4.22 3.70 3.03
N LEU A 51 3.55 4.68 2.44
CA LEU A 51 3.99 5.44 1.28
C LEU A 51 4.88 6.61 1.70
N ASN A 52 6.16 6.56 1.36
CA ASN A 52 7.09 7.64 1.67
C ASN A 52 6.97 8.76 0.61
N GLY A 53 6.47 9.92 1.03
CA GLY A 53 6.26 11.11 0.20
C GLY A 53 4.79 11.46 -0.05
N GLY A 54 3.84 10.65 0.42
CA GLY A 54 2.40 10.92 0.28
C GLY A 54 1.84 10.69 -1.12
N HIS A 55 0.53 10.89 -1.26
CA HIS A 55 -0.18 10.64 -2.51
C HIS A 55 -0.08 11.82 -3.49
N PRO A 56 -0.04 11.55 -4.81
CA PRO A 56 -0.09 12.60 -5.84
C PRO A 56 -1.44 13.33 -5.89
N THR A 57 -1.51 14.47 -6.55
CA THR A 57 -2.78 15.04 -7.04
C THR A 57 -3.15 14.47 -8.41
N VAL A 58 -4.33 14.83 -8.95
CA VAL A 58 -4.77 14.39 -10.28
C VAL A 58 -3.84 14.93 -11.38
N GLU A 59 -3.31 16.15 -11.19
CA GLU A 59 -2.45 16.85 -12.13
C GLU A 59 -1.04 16.25 -12.21
N ASP A 60 -0.56 15.66 -11.12
CA ASP A 60 0.76 14.99 -11.08
C ASP A 60 0.81 13.75 -11.99
N GLY A 61 -0.35 13.17 -12.33
CA GLY A 61 -0.43 11.98 -13.16
C GLY A 61 0.08 10.72 -12.45
N VAL A 62 0.94 9.96 -13.12
CA VAL A 62 1.57 8.75 -12.55
C VAL A 62 2.92 9.12 -11.98
N VAL A 63 3.07 8.96 -10.66
CA VAL A 63 4.33 9.22 -9.96
C VAL A 63 4.92 7.94 -9.39
N THR A 64 6.22 7.91 -9.17
CA THR A 64 6.89 6.83 -8.44
C THR A 64 7.05 7.24 -6.98
N ARG A 65 6.73 6.32 -6.06
CA ARG A 65 6.83 6.53 -4.61
C ARG A 65 7.60 5.39 -3.97
N ASP A 66 8.45 5.75 -3.02
CA ASP A 66 9.11 4.78 -2.17
C ASP A 66 8.14 4.22 -1.14
N VAL A 67 8.34 2.97 -0.75
CA VAL A 67 7.51 2.29 0.24
C VAL A 67 8.41 1.81 1.37
N CYS A 68 8.08 2.23 2.59
CA CYS A 68 8.81 1.93 3.81
C CYS A 68 8.03 0.96 4.68
N GLY A 69 8.73 0.05 5.35
CA GLY A 69 8.19 -0.83 6.38
C GLY A 69 8.68 -0.45 7.76
N HIS A 70 7.76 -0.25 8.70
CA HIS A 70 8.09 0.04 10.09
C HIS A 70 8.43 -1.25 10.84
N TRP A 71 9.63 -1.30 11.43
CA TRP A 71 10.06 -2.40 12.31
C TRP A 71 11.15 -1.94 13.27
N SER A 72 11.24 -2.54 14.45
CA SER A 72 12.31 -2.25 15.42
C SER A 72 12.44 -0.76 15.77
N ASN A 73 11.31 -0.07 15.93
CA ASN A 73 11.19 1.38 16.14
C ASN A 73 11.84 2.25 15.04
N ASN A 74 12.09 1.71 13.85
CA ASN A 74 12.52 2.47 12.69
C ASN A 74 11.42 2.43 11.63
N CYS A 75 10.83 3.60 11.38
CA CYS A 75 9.74 3.79 10.42
C CYS A 75 10.08 3.35 8.99
N CYS A 76 11.36 3.26 8.62
CA CYS A 76 11.79 2.73 7.32
C CYS A 76 12.91 1.71 7.51
N TYR A 77 12.67 0.71 8.36
CA TYR A 77 13.62 -0.40 8.56
C TYR A 77 13.71 -1.27 7.31
N PHE A 78 12.56 -1.59 6.71
CA PHE A 78 12.49 -2.30 5.44
C PHE A 78 12.20 -1.31 4.31
N GLN A 79 13.01 -1.36 3.25
CA GLN A 79 12.75 -0.62 2.03
C GLN A 79 12.20 -1.60 0.98
N SER A 80 10.96 -1.37 0.55
CA SER A 80 10.35 -2.14 -0.53
C SER A 80 10.73 -1.57 -1.89
N ASN A 81 10.40 -2.29 -2.96
CA ASN A 81 10.52 -1.77 -4.31
C ASN A 81 9.60 -0.54 -4.47
N PRO A 82 10.07 0.54 -5.12
CA PRO A 82 9.23 1.68 -5.42
C PRO A 82 8.03 1.27 -6.29
N ILE A 83 6.87 1.85 -6.00
CA ILE A 83 5.63 1.58 -6.73
C ILE A 83 5.22 2.81 -7.54
N LYS A 84 4.33 2.60 -8.52
CA LYS A 84 3.67 3.71 -9.20
C LYS A 84 2.39 4.06 -8.46
N VAL A 85 2.05 5.32 -8.38
CA VAL A 85 0.81 5.79 -7.75
C VAL A 85 0.18 6.83 -8.65
N LYS A 86 -1.15 6.80 -8.74
CA LYS A 86 -1.93 7.78 -9.47
C LYS A 86 -3.19 8.15 -8.70
N ALA A 87 -3.49 9.44 -8.65
CA ALA A 87 -4.79 9.94 -8.22
C ALA A 87 -5.79 9.88 -9.37
N CYS A 88 -7.01 9.44 -9.10
CA CYS A 88 -8.07 9.31 -10.08
C CYS A 88 -9.24 10.27 -9.79
N PRO A 89 -9.93 10.77 -10.83
CA PRO A 89 -11.22 11.44 -10.63
C PRO A 89 -12.17 10.55 -9.85
N GLY A 90 -12.81 11.09 -8.81
CA GLY A 90 -13.65 10.32 -7.87
C GLY A 90 -12.98 10.01 -6.54
N ASP A 91 -11.89 10.71 -6.19
CA ASP A 91 -11.26 10.72 -4.87
C ASP A 91 -10.77 9.33 -4.41
N TYR A 92 -9.97 8.69 -5.27
CA TYR A 92 -9.30 7.44 -4.95
C TYR A 92 -7.96 7.32 -5.66
N TYR A 93 -7.13 6.41 -5.16
CA TYR A 93 -5.80 6.13 -5.67
C TYR A 93 -5.70 4.72 -6.26
N VAL A 94 -4.83 4.58 -7.23
CA VAL A 94 -4.40 3.28 -7.75
C VAL A 94 -2.88 3.13 -7.64
N TYR A 95 -2.44 1.89 -7.40
CA TYR A 95 -1.05 1.51 -7.10
C TYR A 95 -0.54 0.42 -8.05
#